data_AF-A0A963D354-F1
#
_entry.id   AF-A0A963D354-F1
#
_cell.length_a   1.000
_cell.length_b   1.000
_cell.length_c   1.000
_cell.angle_alpha   90.00
_cell.angle_beta   90.00
_cell.angle_gamma   90.00
#
_symmetry.space_group_name_H-M   'P 1'
#
loop_
_entity.id
_entity.type
_entity.pdbx_description
1 polymer ?
#
loop_
_entity_poly.entity_id
_entity_poly.type
_entity_poly.pdbx_seq_one_letter_code
_entity_poly.pdbx_strand_id
1 'polypeptide(L)'
;MIEMDYPVTQAEFAKLVGISQQAVSDLAQRSLLAEGASAQTWLLQYTGHLREVAAGRLGANDHGLVAERARLAKEQADRVAMQNAITRREIAPVGLLEEVLARVATQIAKILETIPKTIRTRAPDLAPSVLAQIESDIADARNLAASLPSRLFKNDADQEDASEREPETECAPDNLQVGQ
;
A
#
# COMPACT_ATOMS: atom_id res chain seq x y z
N MET A 1 -35.21 8.49 47.49
CA MET A 1 -34.76 7.13 47.20
C MET A 1 -35.54 6.67 45.97
N ILE A 2 -34.87 6.32 44.86
CA ILE A 2 -35.58 5.83 43.68
C ILE A 2 -35.75 4.33 43.89
N GLU A 3 -36.97 3.86 44.10
CA GLU A 3 -37.28 2.44 44.17
C GLU A 3 -37.40 1.87 42.75
N MET A 4 -36.60 0.85 42.42
CA MET A 4 -36.56 0.22 41.09
C MET A 4 -36.52 -1.32 41.20
N ASP A 5 -37.00 -1.85 42.32
CA ASP A 5 -36.93 -3.29 42.64
C ASP A 5 -38.15 -4.08 42.13
N TYR A 6 -38.93 -3.49 41.24
CA TYR A 6 -40.04 -4.14 40.57
C TYR A 6 -39.62 -4.65 39.18
N PRO A 7 -40.19 -5.79 38.74
CA PRO A 7 -40.00 -6.25 37.37
C PRO A 7 -40.56 -5.21 36.39
N VAL A 8 -39.83 -4.96 35.30
CA VAL A 8 -40.16 -3.94 34.31
C VAL A 8 -40.34 -4.59 32.94
N THR A 9 -41.30 -4.10 32.15
CA THR A 9 -41.45 -4.58 30.76
C THR A 9 -40.37 -3.97 29.86
N GLN A 10 -40.09 -4.61 28.72
CA GLN A 10 -39.14 -4.07 27.74
C GLN A 10 -39.51 -2.66 27.25
N ALA A 11 -40.80 -2.38 27.10
CA ALA A 11 -41.30 -1.08 26.66
C ALA A 11 -41.10 0.02 27.71
N GLU A 12 -41.29 -0.31 28.99
CA GLU A 12 -41.04 0.61 30.10
C GLU A 12 -39.54 0.87 30.29
N PHE A 13 -38.72 -0.17 30.19
CA PHE A 13 -37.27 -0.03 30.24
C PHE A 13 -36.73 0.79 29.07
N ALA A 14 -37.26 0.59 27.86
CA ALA A 14 -36.91 1.38 26.67
C ALA A 14 -37.14 2.87 26.89
N LYS A 15 -38.29 3.24 27.47
CA LYS A 15 -38.60 4.63 27.85
C LYS A 15 -37.67 5.15 28.95
N LEU A 16 -37.34 4.31 29.92
CA LEU A 16 -36.45 4.67 31.04
C LEU A 16 -35.04 5.04 30.56
N VAL A 17 -34.47 4.27 29.64
CA VAL A 17 -33.08 4.49 29.16
C VAL A 17 -33.00 5.28 27.85
N GLY A 18 -34.14 5.63 27.25
CA GLY A 18 -34.22 6.49 26.06
C GLY A 18 -33.86 5.80 24.74
N ILE A 19 -34.14 4.49 24.61
CA ILE A 19 -33.91 3.73 23.37
C ILE A 19 -35.22 3.12 22.84
N SER A 20 -35.19 2.52 21.65
CA SER A 20 -36.36 1.83 21.11
C SER A 20 -36.62 0.50 21.84
N GLN A 21 -37.88 0.06 21.90
CA GLN A 21 -38.21 -1.26 22.45
C GLN A 21 -37.58 -2.40 21.62
N GLN A 22 -37.41 -2.20 20.31
CA GLN A 22 -36.66 -3.11 19.44
C GLN A 22 -35.21 -3.30 19.92
N ALA A 23 -34.54 -2.21 20.32
CA ALA A 23 -33.17 -2.27 20.83
C ALA A 23 -33.10 -3.01 22.17
N VAL A 24 -34.08 -2.83 23.06
CA VAL A 24 -34.18 -3.61 24.32
C VAL A 24 -34.42 -5.09 24.03
N SER A 25 -35.26 -5.41 23.03
CA SER A 25 -35.51 -6.79 22.61
C SER A 25 -34.26 -7.46 22.06
N ASP A 26 -33.45 -6.76 21.24
CA ASP A 26 -32.15 -7.26 20.76
C ASP A 26 -31.19 -7.53 21.93
N LEU A 27 -31.10 -6.63 22.91
CA LEU A 27 -30.28 -6.83 24.11
C LEU A 27 -30.74 -8.06 24.92
N ALA A 28 -32.05 -8.26 25.06
CA ALA A 28 -32.60 -9.44 25.73
C ALA A 28 -32.31 -10.75 24.95
N GLN A 29 -32.47 -10.74 23.62
CA GLN A 29 -32.14 -11.89 22.76
C GLN A 29 -30.66 -12.28 22.84
N ARG A 30 -29.78 -11.30 23.02
CA ARG A 30 -28.34 -11.51 23.20
C ARG A 30 -27.97 -11.91 24.64
N SER A 31 -28.97 -12.20 25.48
CA SER A 31 -28.82 -12.59 26.88
C SER A 31 -28.09 -11.54 27.73
N LEU A 32 -28.11 -10.26 27.32
CA LEU A 32 -27.52 -9.16 28.09
C LEU A 32 -28.44 -8.68 29.21
N LEU A 33 -29.75 -8.88 29.06
CA LEU A 33 -30.76 -8.54 30.06
C LEU A 33 -31.39 -9.82 30.61
N ALA A 34 -31.34 -10.02 31.93
CA ALA A 34 -31.90 -11.22 32.56
C ALA A 34 -33.44 -11.22 32.52
N GLU A 35 -34.07 -12.30 32.06
CA GLU A 35 -35.54 -12.37 31.96
C GLU A 35 -36.21 -12.17 33.33
N GLY A 36 -37.26 -11.33 33.36
CA GLY A 36 -38.04 -11.06 34.57
C GLY A 36 -37.31 -10.29 35.68
N ALA A 37 -36.10 -9.78 35.44
CA ALA A 37 -35.34 -9.04 36.45
C ALA A 37 -35.88 -7.62 36.70
N SER A 38 -35.48 -7.05 37.83
CA SER A 38 -35.85 -5.68 38.21
C SER A 38 -35.21 -4.63 37.30
N ALA A 39 -35.84 -3.46 37.23
CA ALA A 39 -35.31 -2.33 36.45
C ALA A 39 -33.88 -1.94 36.86
N GLN A 40 -33.55 -2.06 38.16
CA GLN A 40 -32.20 -1.83 38.67
C GLN A 40 -31.17 -2.78 38.06
N THR A 41 -31.50 -4.08 37.99
CA THR A 41 -30.61 -5.11 37.44
C THR A 41 -30.34 -4.87 35.96
N TRP A 42 -31.39 -4.57 35.19
CA TRP A 42 -31.26 -4.25 33.77
C TRP A 42 -30.43 -2.98 33.53
N LEU A 43 -30.55 -1.97 34.38
CA LEU A 43 -29.74 -0.75 34.28
C LEU A 43 -28.26 -1.03 34.51
N LEU A 44 -27.92 -1.84 35.52
CA LEU A 44 -26.53 -2.24 35.79
C LEU A 44 -25.95 -3.07 34.64
N GLN A 45 -26.73 -4.01 34.10
CA GLN A 45 -26.33 -4.83 32.95
C GLN A 45 -26.11 -3.97 31.70
N TYR A 46 -27.05 -3.08 31.39
CA TYR A 46 -26.97 -2.17 30.25
C TYR A 46 -25.78 -1.21 30.36
N THR A 47 -25.60 -0.55 31.51
CA THR A 47 -24.47 0.37 31.73
C THR A 47 -23.12 -0.34 31.82
N GLY A 48 -23.09 -1.59 32.28
CA GLY A 48 -21.92 -2.47 32.21
C GLY A 48 -21.54 -2.76 30.76
N HIS A 49 -22.53 -3.17 29.94
CA HIS A 49 -22.34 -3.40 28.51
C HIS A 49 -21.81 -2.15 27.79
N LEU A 50 -22.40 -0.97 28.02
CA LEU A 50 -21.93 0.28 27.43
C LEU A 50 -20.49 0.63 27.83
N ARG A 51 -20.09 0.36 29.08
CA ARG A 51 -18.71 0.56 29.53
C ARG A 51 -17.72 -0.35 28.82
N GLU A 52 -18.09 -1.61 28.63
CA GLU A 52 -17.23 -2.56 27.91
C GLU A 52 -17.12 -2.25 26.41
N VAL A 53 -18.20 -1.75 25.80
CA VAL A 53 -18.20 -1.25 24.41
C VAL A 53 -17.33 -0.01 24.30
N ALA A 54 -17.50 0.96 25.21
CA ALA A 54 -16.69 2.19 25.23
C ALA A 54 -15.20 1.91 25.52
N ALA A 55 -14.90 0.88 26.32
CA ALA A 55 -13.55 0.42 26.58
C ALA A 55 -12.95 -0.41 25.42
N GLY A 56 -13.71 -0.66 24.34
CA GLY A 56 -13.27 -1.42 23.17
C GLY A 56 -13.11 -2.93 23.39
N ARG A 57 -13.50 -3.45 24.56
CA ARG A 57 -13.32 -4.88 24.91
C ARG A 57 -14.40 -5.78 24.34
N LEU A 58 -15.61 -5.26 24.12
CA LEU A 58 -16.73 -6.01 23.56
C LEU A 58 -16.87 -5.89 22.03
N GLY A 59 -16.04 -5.05 21.39
CA GLY A 59 -16.10 -4.76 19.96
C GLY A 59 -15.19 -5.63 19.09
N ALA A 60 -14.55 -6.68 19.59
CA ALA A 60 -13.58 -7.48 18.82
C ALA A 60 -14.12 -8.00 17.46
N ASN A 61 -15.44 -8.17 17.33
CA ASN A 61 -16.08 -8.61 16.09
C ASN A 61 -16.42 -7.46 15.10
N ASP A 62 -16.49 -6.19 15.54
CA ASP A 62 -16.76 -5.00 14.70
C ASP A 62 -15.48 -4.14 14.50
N HIS A 63 -14.53 -4.21 15.44
CA HIS A 63 -13.20 -3.61 15.34
C HIS A 63 -12.36 -4.23 14.22
N GLY A 64 -12.60 -5.50 13.85
CA GLY A 64 -12.02 -6.08 12.65
C GLY A 64 -12.42 -5.31 11.38
N LEU A 65 -13.68 -4.90 11.26
CA LEU A 65 -14.16 -4.13 10.11
C LEU A 65 -13.64 -2.69 10.13
N VAL A 66 -13.54 -2.06 11.31
CA VAL A 66 -12.95 -0.72 11.43
C VAL A 66 -11.45 -0.74 11.11
N ALA A 67 -10.72 -1.75 11.60
CA ALA A 67 -9.30 -1.93 11.32
C ALA A 67 -9.06 -2.24 9.84
N GLU A 68 -9.86 -3.11 9.23
CA GLU A 68 -9.77 -3.40 7.79
C GLU A 68 -10.16 -2.20 6.93
N ARG A 69 -11.16 -1.40 7.34
CA ARG A 69 -11.48 -0.13 6.68
C ARG A 69 -10.34 0.88 6.79
N ALA A 70 -9.66 0.94 7.94
CA ALA A 70 -8.48 1.80 8.10
C ALA A 70 -7.32 1.34 7.22
N ARG A 71 -7.09 0.02 7.10
CA ARG A 71 -6.07 -0.55 6.20
C ARG A 71 -6.39 -0.24 4.73
N LEU A 72 -7.62 -0.47 4.31
CA LEU A 72 -8.10 -0.17 2.97
C LEU A 72 -8.02 1.35 2.67
N ALA A 73 -8.36 2.21 3.63
CA ALA A 73 -8.23 3.65 3.47
C ALA A 73 -6.76 4.09 3.30
N LYS A 74 -5.83 3.45 4.02
CA LYS A 74 -4.39 3.66 3.85
C LYS A 74 -3.93 3.23 2.45
N GLU A 75 -4.25 2.02 2.03
CA GLU A 75 -3.91 1.52 0.68
C GLU A 75 -4.49 2.42 -0.43
N GLN A 76 -5.72 2.93 -0.24
CA GLN A 76 -6.33 3.89 -1.16
C GLN A 76 -5.61 5.24 -1.18
N ALA A 77 -5.20 5.75 -0.01
CA ALA A 77 -4.43 6.99 0.09
C ALA A 77 -3.08 6.86 -0.62
N ASP A 78 -2.39 5.74 -0.44
CA ASP A 78 -1.11 5.45 -1.10
C ASP A 78 -1.26 5.39 -2.62
N ARG A 79 -2.32 4.73 -3.11
CA ARG A 79 -2.63 4.70 -4.55
C ARG A 79 -2.86 6.10 -5.12
N VAL A 80 -3.59 6.96 -4.40
CA VAL A 80 -3.83 8.35 -4.82
C VAL A 80 -2.54 9.15 -4.77
N ALA A 81 -1.68 8.95 -3.76
CA ALA A 81 -0.38 9.59 -3.66
C ALA A 81 0.53 9.22 -4.85
N MET A 82 0.62 7.94 -5.22
CA MET A 82 1.35 7.49 -6.41
C MET A 82 0.79 8.11 -7.70
N GLN A 83 -0.54 8.13 -7.85
CA GLN A 83 -1.17 8.73 -9.03
C GLN A 83 -0.88 10.23 -9.12
N ASN A 84 -0.92 10.95 -8.00
CA ASN A 84 -0.56 12.36 -7.93
C ASN A 84 0.92 12.60 -8.28
N ALA A 85 1.82 11.73 -7.79
CA ALA A 85 3.24 11.80 -8.13
C ALA A 85 3.48 11.58 -9.64
N ILE A 86 2.74 10.67 -10.27
CA ILE A 86 2.75 10.50 -11.74
C ILE A 86 2.25 11.78 -12.43
N THR A 87 1.13 12.34 -11.99
CA THR A 87 0.58 13.59 -12.56
C THR A 87 1.54 14.77 -12.39
N ARG A 88 2.28 14.82 -11.28
CA ARG A 88 3.33 15.83 -11.00
C ARG A 88 4.64 15.55 -11.75
N ARG A 89 4.75 14.41 -12.44
CA ARG A 89 5.98 13.95 -13.12
C ARG A 89 7.15 13.65 -12.17
N GLU A 90 6.84 13.34 -10.91
CA GLU A 90 7.81 12.90 -9.92
C GLU A 90 8.13 11.40 -10.09
N ILE A 91 7.19 10.62 -10.64
CA ILE A 91 7.34 9.19 -10.92
C ILE A 91 6.90 8.93 -12.36
N ALA A 92 7.70 8.17 -13.12
CA ALA A 92 7.37 7.76 -14.48
C ALA A 92 7.17 6.23 -14.54
N PRO A 93 6.06 5.74 -15.14
CA PRO A 93 5.88 4.30 -15.35
C PRO A 93 6.98 3.73 -16.26
N VAL A 94 7.67 2.69 -15.79
CA VAL A 94 8.80 2.08 -16.50
C VAL A 94 8.38 1.61 -17.90
N GLY A 95 7.24 0.94 -18.03
CA GLY A 95 6.76 0.46 -19.34
C GLY A 95 6.49 1.58 -20.35
N LEU A 96 6.08 2.77 -19.89
CA LEU A 96 5.91 3.94 -20.78
C LEU A 96 7.27 4.46 -21.26
N LEU A 97 8.27 4.50 -20.37
CA LEU A 97 9.63 4.91 -20.73
C LEU A 97 10.26 3.93 -21.74
N GLU A 98 10.07 2.63 -21.53
CA GLU A 98 10.55 1.58 -22.46
C GLU A 98 9.93 1.75 -23.86
N GLU A 99 8.61 1.95 -23.94
CA GLU A 99 7.92 2.13 -25.22
C GLU A 99 8.42 3.39 -25.95
N VAL A 100 8.49 4.52 -25.24
CA VAL A 100 8.95 5.78 -25.82
C VAL A 100 10.40 5.66 -26.29
N LEU A 101 11.27 5.05 -25.48
CA LEU A 101 12.68 4.87 -25.82
C LEU A 101 12.85 3.92 -27.02
N ALA A 102 12.11 2.81 -27.07
CA ALA A 102 12.13 1.88 -28.20
C ALA A 102 11.67 2.57 -29.51
N ARG A 103 10.65 3.42 -29.42
CA ARG A 103 10.14 4.19 -30.56
C ARG A 103 11.18 5.20 -31.06
N VAL A 104 11.82 5.94 -30.14
CA VAL A 104 12.90 6.89 -30.47
C VAL A 104 14.09 6.16 -31.08
N ALA A 105 14.53 5.05 -30.49
CA ALA A 105 15.64 4.24 -31.02
C ALA A 105 15.36 3.74 -32.44
N THR A 106 14.13 3.28 -32.71
CA THR A 106 13.71 2.85 -34.05
C THR A 106 13.74 4.02 -35.05
N GLN A 107 13.32 5.21 -34.64
CA GLN A 107 13.36 6.40 -35.49
C GLN A 107 14.80 6.82 -35.81
N ILE A 108 15.70 6.79 -34.82
CA ILE A 108 17.12 7.07 -35.01
C ILE A 108 17.76 6.05 -35.95
N ALA A 109 17.50 4.75 -35.75
CA ALA A 109 18.03 3.69 -36.61
C ALA A 109 17.65 3.91 -38.09
N LYS A 110 16.39 4.27 -38.36
CA LYS A 110 15.93 4.60 -39.72
C LYS A 110 16.69 5.77 -40.33
N ILE A 111 16.95 6.83 -39.55
CA ILE A 111 17.72 7.98 -40.03
C ILE A 111 19.15 7.54 -40.36
N LEU A 112 19.80 6.78 -39.48
CA LEU A 112 21.16 6.29 -39.70
C LEU A 112 21.27 5.43 -40.97
N GLU A 113 20.30 4.56 -41.24
CA GLU A 113 20.27 3.74 -42.46
C GLU A 113 20.15 4.57 -43.76
N THR A 114 19.64 5.80 -43.70
CA THR A 114 19.57 6.69 -44.87
C THR A 114 20.89 7.41 -45.18
N ILE A 115 21.83 7.43 -44.24
CA ILE A 115 23.08 8.18 -44.38
C ILE A 115 23.94 7.64 -45.54
N PRO A 116 24.23 6.32 -45.65
CA PRO A 116 25.04 5.79 -46.75
C PRO A 116 24.44 6.10 -48.12
N LYS A 117 23.11 5.96 -48.24
CA LYS A 117 22.38 6.28 -49.48
C LYS A 117 22.50 7.76 -49.84
N THR A 118 22.40 8.65 -48.85
CA THR A 118 22.50 10.09 -49.06
C THR A 118 23.92 10.51 -49.44
N ILE A 119 24.94 9.91 -48.82
CA ILE A 119 26.35 10.13 -49.17
C ILE A 119 26.60 9.69 -50.61
N ARG A 120 26.14 8.51 -51.01
CA ARG A 120 26.29 8.00 -52.38
C ARG A 120 25.67 8.92 -53.43
N THR A 121 24.52 9.53 -53.13
CA THR A 121 23.86 10.49 -54.02
C THR A 121 24.61 11.83 -54.10
N ARG A 122 25.18 12.31 -52.99
CA ARG A 122 25.85 13.62 -52.91
C ARG A 122 27.32 13.58 -53.34
N ALA A 123 27.98 12.43 -53.23
CA ALA A 123 29.39 12.24 -53.54
C ALA A 123 29.58 10.95 -54.37
N PRO A 124 29.25 10.98 -55.67
CA PRO A 124 29.35 9.80 -56.55
C PRO A 124 30.78 9.32 -56.79
N ASP A 125 31.78 10.20 -56.64
CA ASP A 125 33.21 9.89 -56.84
C ASP A 125 33.85 9.23 -55.59
N LEU A 126 33.09 9.02 -54.52
CA LEU A 126 33.59 8.41 -53.30
C LEU A 126 33.95 6.93 -53.55
N ALA A 127 35.13 6.52 -53.08
CA ALA A 127 35.57 5.14 -53.18
C ALA A 127 34.57 4.19 -52.49
N PRO A 128 34.12 3.10 -53.16
CA PRO A 128 33.16 2.15 -52.60
C PRO A 128 33.61 1.51 -51.28
N SER A 129 34.92 1.36 -51.08
CA SER A 129 35.51 0.84 -49.84
C SER A 129 35.23 1.74 -48.63
N VAL A 130 35.26 3.06 -48.82
CA VAL A 130 34.97 4.04 -47.76
C VAL A 130 33.49 4.02 -47.41
N LEU A 131 32.61 3.86 -48.41
CA LEU A 131 31.17 3.73 -48.17
C LEU A 131 30.84 2.46 -47.37
N ALA A 132 31.48 1.34 -47.69
CA ALA A 132 31.34 0.10 -46.95
C ALA A 132 31.83 0.22 -45.49
N GLN A 133 32.91 0.97 -45.25
CA GLN A 133 33.39 1.25 -43.89
C GLN A 133 32.36 2.05 -43.08
N ILE A 134 31.75 3.07 -43.68
CA ILE A 134 30.69 3.87 -43.04
C ILE A 134 29.47 3.00 -42.71
N GLU A 135 29.07 2.11 -43.62
CA GLU A 135 27.97 1.16 -43.37
C GLU A 135 28.29 0.21 -42.19
N SER A 136 29.54 -0.27 -42.10
CA SER A 136 30.00 -1.10 -40.99
C SER A 136 29.97 -0.34 -39.67
N ASP A 137 30.53 0.87 -39.62
CA ASP A 137 30.58 1.68 -38.39
C ASP A 137 29.18 2.03 -37.87
N ILE A 138 28.22 2.30 -38.79
CA ILE A 138 26.80 2.52 -38.44
C ILE A 138 26.17 1.25 -37.87
N ALA A 139 26.46 0.08 -38.46
CA ALA A 139 25.95 -1.19 -37.97
C ALA A 139 26.50 -1.50 -36.56
N ASP A 140 27.78 -1.25 -36.31
CA ASP A 140 28.41 -1.44 -34.99
C ASP A 140 27.81 -0.51 -33.94
N ALA A 141 27.60 0.77 -34.27
CA ALA A 141 26.93 1.72 -33.39
C ALA A 141 25.51 1.27 -33.02
N ARG A 142 24.74 0.73 -33.99
CA ARG A 142 23.39 0.22 -33.76
C ARG A 142 23.39 -1.02 -32.86
N ASN A 143 24.32 -1.95 -33.09
CA ASN A 143 24.46 -3.17 -32.28
C ASN A 143 24.87 -2.83 -30.84
N LEU A 144 25.76 -1.85 -30.66
CA LEU A 144 26.12 -1.34 -29.34
C LEU A 144 24.89 -0.73 -28.64
N ALA A 145 24.12 0.12 -29.33
CA ALA A 145 22.91 0.73 -28.78
C ALA A 145 21.86 -0.31 -28.36
N ALA A 146 21.69 -1.39 -29.13
CA ALA A 146 20.79 -2.49 -28.78
C ALA A 146 21.23 -3.26 -27.52
N SER A 147 22.53 -3.27 -27.21
CA SER A 147 23.10 -3.93 -26.03
C SER A 147 23.15 -3.06 -24.75
N LEU A 148 22.87 -1.75 -24.87
CA LEU A 148 22.94 -0.80 -23.75
C LEU A 148 21.98 -1.11 -22.58
N PRO A 149 20.72 -1.55 -22.79
CA PRO A 149 19.82 -1.84 -21.67
C PRO A 149 20.46 -2.82 -20.68
N SER A 150 21.07 -3.89 -21.18
CA SER A 150 21.76 -4.91 -20.37
C SER A 150 23.00 -4.38 -19.63
N ARG A 151 23.56 -3.24 -20.03
CA ARG A 151 24.74 -2.61 -19.39
C ARG A 151 24.35 -1.56 -18.36
N LEU A 152 23.31 -0.79 -18.63
CA LEU A 152 22.83 0.25 -17.72
C LEU A 152 22.27 -0.38 -16.44
N PHE A 153 21.41 -1.39 -16.55
CA PHE A 153 20.84 -2.08 -15.38
C PHE A 153 21.84 -2.96 -14.61
N LYS A 154 23.04 -3.18 -15.16
CA LYS A 154 24.08 -3.98 -14.50
C LYS A 154 24.96 -3.15 -13.56
N ASN A 155 25.03 -1.83 -13.78
CA ASN A 155 25.82 -0.93 -12.94
C ASN A 155 25.07 -0.49 -11.67
N ASP A 156 23.73 -0.55 -11.67
CA ASP A 156 22.92 -0.15 -10.52
C ASP A 156 22.85 -1.23 -9.42
N ALA A 157 23.10 -2.50 -9.77
CA ALA A 157 23.10 -3.62 -8.82
C ALA A 157 24.35 -3.68 -7.91
N ASP A 158 25.39 -2.91 -8.23
CA ASP A 158 26.66 -2.92 -7.48
C ASP A 158 26.75 -1.79 -6.42
N GLN A 159 25.70 -0.96 -6.24
CA GLN A 159 25.73 0.21 -5.35
C GLN A 159 24.83 0.16 -4.09
N GLU A 160 24.03 -0.89 -3.85
CA GLU A 160 23.11 -0.94 -2.69
C GLU A 160 23.55 -1.82 -1.50
N ASP A 161 24.73 -2.44 -1.50
CA ASP A 161 25.14 -3.42 -0.47
C ASP A 161 26.21 -2.92 0.53
N ALA A 162 26.19 -1.65 0.96
CA ALA A 162 27.22 -1.12 1.88
C ALA A 162 26.78 -0.32 3.13
N SER A 163 25.48 -0.15 3.41
CA SER A 163 25.03 0.38 4.70
C SER A 163 23.62 -0.13 4.98
N GLU A 164 23.44 -1.25 5.67
CA GLU A 164 23.03 -1.23 7.07
C GLU A 164 23.23 -2.64 7.67
N ARG A 165 24.27 -2.84 8.48
CA ARG A 165 24.28 -3.87 9.52
C ARG A 165 24.66 -3.17 10.81
N GLU A 166 23.65 -2.69 11.53
CA GLU A 166 23.86 -2.35 12.94
C GLU A 166 24.19 -3.65 13.70
N PRO A 167 25.26 -3.69 14.51
CA PRO A 167 25.54 -4.84 15.35
C PRO A 167 24.50 -4.91 16.46
N GLU A 168 23.75 -6.02 16.50
CA GLU A 168 22.84 -6.37 17.57
C GLU A 168 23.58 -6.31 18.91
N THR A 169 23.25 -5.34 19.76
CA THR A 169 23.67 -5.34 21.16
C THR A 169 22.99 -6.50 21.88
N GLU A 170 23.79 -7.54 22.12
CA GLU A 170 23.48 -8.70 22.94
C GLU A 170 22.99 -8.26 24.33
N CYS A 171 21.70 -8.49 24.61
CA CYS A 171 21.10 -8.28 25.91
C CYS A 171 21.57 -9.40 26.85
N ALA A 172 22.55 -9.09 27.71
CA ALA A 172 22.99 -10.01 28.75
C ALA A 172 21.86 -10.23 29.79
N PRO A 173 21.53 -11.48 30.16
CA PRO A 173 20.55 -11.72 31.21
C PRO A 173 21.15 -11.37 32.58
N ASP A 174 20.49 -10.43 33.26
CA ASP A 174 20.78 -9.97 34.62
C ASP A 174 20.49 -11.10 35.61
N ASN A 175 21.52 -11.85 35.98
CA ASN A 175 21.45 -12.92 36.97
C ASN A 175 21.52 -12.30 38.36
N LEU A 176 20.38 -11.86 38.89
CA LEU A 176 20.27 -11.42 40.27
C LEU A 176 20.37 -12.63 41.20
N GLN A 177 21.60 -12.89 41.63
CA GLN A 177 21.93 -13.92 42.58
C GLN A 177 21.43 -13.50 43.97
N VAL A 178 20.40 -14.21 44.42
CA VAL A 178 19.90 -14.18 45.80
C VAL A 178 21.00 -14.68 46.72
N GLY A 179 21.43 -13.85 47.68
CA GLY A 179 22.49 -14.21 48.64
C GLY A 179 22.34 -13.44 49.95
N GLN A 180 21.72 -14.13 50.92
CA GLN A 180 21.84 -14.09 52.39
C GLN A 180 22.10 -12.77 53.12
#